data_AF-A0A537UTR1-F1
#
_entry.id   AF-A0A537UTR1-F1
#
_cell.length_a   1.000
_cell.length_b   1.000
_cell.length_c   1.000
_cell.angle_alpha   90.00
_cell.angle_beta   90.00
_cell.angle_gamma   90.00
#
_symmetry.space_group_name_H-M   'P 1'
#
loop_
_entity.id
_entity.type
_entity.pdbx_description
1 polymer ?
#
loop_
_entity_poly.entity_id
_entity_poly.type
_entity_poly.pdbx_seq_one_letter_code
_entity_poly.pdbx_strand_id
1 'polypeptide(L)'
;MIHHLSIAARDPKKAAGVLADLMGGKAVPFPPNPGSFFALQLDEHGSGVEVYPAGTELEPNGSTGGSFVKHPKDRGYGSTHFALSVRTEAKKVEEIAKRAGWNCFDCNRGPFHVIEVWVENETMVEILPPDYAAEYLTFTRPDKVLAAMEGAGIGAGRHAR
;
A
#
# COMPACT_ATOMS: atom_id res chain seq x y z
N MET A 1 8.79 7.68 9.53
CA MET A 1 9.22 6.32 9.15
C MET A 1 8.15 5.36 9.62
N ILE A 2 7.55 4.62 8.69
CA ILE A 2 6.57 3.55 8.94
C ILE A 2 7.26 2.26 8.50
N HIS A 3 7.39 1.28 9.39
CA HIS A 3 8.05 0.01 9.05
C HIS A 3 7.13 -0.93 8.29
N HIS A 4 5.86 -1.02 8.70
CA HIS A 4 4.88 -1.79 7.97
C HIS A 4 3.48 -1.25 8.22
N LEU A 5 2.55 -1.78 7.46
CA LEU A 5 1.11 -1.64 7.64
C LEU A 5 0.45 -2.96 7.30
N SER A 6 -0.83 -3.08 7.65
CA SER A 6 -1.60 -4.28 7.39
C SER A 6 -2.81 -3.97 6.52
N ILE A 7 -3.09 -4.83 5.56
CA ILE A 7 -4.30 -4.81 4.75
C ILE A 7 -4.97 -6.19 4.79
N ALA A 8 -6.22 -6.26 4.33
CA ALA A 8 -6.90 -7.53 4.13
C ALA A 8 -7.06 -7.85 2.63
N ALA A 9 -7.09 -9.13 2.28
CA ALA A 9 -7.31 -9.63 0.92
C ALA A 9 -8.13 -10.94 0.94
N ARG A 10 -8.85 -11.23 -0.15
CA ARG A 10 -9.56 -12.50 -0.36
C ARG A 10 -8.58 -13.66 -0.52
N ASP A 11 -7.48 -13.44 -1.22
CA ASP A 11 -6.36 -14.37 -1.34
C ASP A 11 -5.08 -13.73 -0.80
N PRO A 12 -4.83 -13.81 0.52
CA PRO A 12 -3.65 -13.20 1.15
C PRO A 12 -2.32 -13.69 0.57
N LYS A 13 -2.25 -14.96 0.18
CA LYS A 13 -1.03 -15.55 -0.40
C LYS A 13 -0.72 -14.92 -1.74
N LYS A 14 -1.71 -14.86 -2.64
CA LYS A 14 -1.55 -14.22 -3.95
C LYS A 14 -1.26 -12.74 -3.79
N ALA A 15 -2.03 -12.03 -2.97
CA ALA A 15 -1.89 -10.59 -2.79
C ALA A 15 -0.51 -10.22 -2.22
N ALA A 16 -0.05 -10.90 -1.16
CA ALA A 16 1.30 -10.69 -0.62
C ALA A 16 2.40 -11.04 -1.64
N GLY A 17 2.22 -12.11 -2.42
CA GLY A 17 3.15 -12.48 -3.49
C GLY A 17 3.31 -11.38 -4.55
N VAL A 18 2.19 -10.82 -5.01
CA VAL A 18 2.21 -9.71 -5.99
C VAL A 18 2.81 -8.44 -5.38
N LEU A 19 2.49 -8.11 -4.13
CA LEU A 19 3.12 -6.98 -3.43
C LEU A 19 4.63 -7.19 -3.28
N ALA A 20 5.09 -8.39 -2.94
CA ALA A 20 6.51 -8.70 -2.88
C ALA A 20 7.21 -8.56 -4.24
N ASP A 21 6.57 -8.99 -5.33
CA ASP A 21 7.07 -8.77 -6.70
C ASP A 21 7.21 -7.27 -7.00
N LEU A 22 6.22 -6.44 -6.60
CA LEU A 22 6.26 -4.98 -6.75
C LEU A 22 7.39 -4.37 -5.94
N MET A 23 7.62 -4.85 -4.72
CA MET A 23 8.68 -4.38 -3.82
C MET A 23 10.08 -4.80 -4.29
N GLY A 24 10.20 -5.84 -5.12
CA GLY A 24 11.47 -6.50 -5.42
C GLY A 24 11.96 -7.38 -4.26
N GLY A 25 11.03 -7.89 -3.46
CA GLY A 25 11.28 -8.58 -2.20
C GLY A 25 10.70 -10.00 -2.15
N LYS A 26 10.19 -10.41 -0.97
CA LYS A 26 9.64 -11.76 -0.75
C LYS A 26 8.38 -11.75 0.09
N ALA A 27 7.46 -12.66 -0.23
CA ALA A 27 6.31 -12.96 0.62
C ALA A 27 6.57 -14.22 1.46
N VAL A 28 6.28 -14.16 2.75
CA VAL A 28 6.39 -15.30 3.68
C VAL A 28 5.08 -15.49 4.44
N PRO A 29 4.75 -16.70 4.90
CA PRO A 29 3.63 -16.89 5.83
C PRO A 29 3.81 -16.03 7.08
N PHE A 30 2.71 -15.54 7.65
CA PHE A 30 2.70 -14.78 8.90
C PHE A 30 1.99 -15.59 10.00
N PRO A 31 2.76 -16.38 10.80
CA PRO A 31 2.20 -17.28 11.80
C PRO A 31 1.28 -16.65 12.85
N PRO A 32 1.47 -15.40 13.30
CA PRO A 32 0.61 -14.80 14.33
C PRO A 32 -0.88 -14.73 13.95
N ASN A 33 -1.21 -14.69 12.66
CA ASN A 33 -2.59 -14.80 12.17
C ASN A 33 -2.68 -15.84 11.03
N PRO A 34 -3.08 -17.09 11.32
CA PRO A 34 -3.13 -18.15 10.32
C PRO A 34 -3.88 -17.77 9.03
N GLY A 35 -3.29 -18.12 7.88
CA GLY A 35 -3.79 -17.72 6.55
C GLY A 35 -3.29 -16.36 6.08
N SER A 36 -2.54 -15.62 6.91
CA SER A 36 -1.91 -14.36 6.54
C SER A 36 -0.51 -14.55 5.96
N PHE A 37 -0.08 -13.55 5.21
CA PHE A 37 1.26 -13.47 4.63
C PHE A 37 1.86 -12.10 4.87
N PHE A 38 3.18 -12.02 4.86
CA PHE A 38 3.94 -10.78 4.99
C PHE A 38 4.77 -10.56 3.74
N ALA A 39 4.44 -9.51 2.97
CA ALA A 39 5.26 -9.04 1.87
C ALA A 39 6.37 -8.13 2.43
N LEU A 40 7.63 -8.52 2.23
CA LEU A 40 8.81 -7.85 2.75
C LEU A 40 9.64 -7.30 1.62
N GLN A 41 10.01 -6.03 1.69
CA GLN A 41 10.89 -5.39 0.70
C GLN A 41 12.36 -5.84 0.86
N LEU A 42 12.75 -6.22 2.09
CA LEU A 42 14.13 -6.57 2.44
C LEU A 42 15.10 -5.41 2.14
N ASP A 43 14.69 -4.21 2.54
CA ASP A 43 15.52 -3.01 2.54
C ASP A 43 16.06 -2.69 3.94
N GLU A 44 16.85 -1.63 4.02
CA GLU A 44 17.45 -1.10 5.24
C GLU A 44 16.43 -0.51 6.24
N HIS A 45 15.18 -0.30 5.81
CA HIS A 45 14.12 0.28 6.63
C HIS A 45 13.19 -0.79 7.24
N GLY A 46 13.31 -2.04 6.78
CA GLY A 46 12.43 -3.12 7.18
C GLY A 46 11.02 -2.96 6.64
N SER A 47 10.87 -2.34 5.46
CA SER A 47 9.55 -2.03 4.88
C SER A 47 8.78 -3.31 4.52
N GLY A 48 7.49 -3.33 4.89
CA GLY A 48 6.62 -4.47 4.60
C GLY A 48 5.13 -4.18 4.63
N VAL A 49 4.35 -5.13 4.09
CA VAL A 49 2.89 -5.13 4.13
C VAL A 49 2.40 -6.49 4.61
N GLU A 50 1.77 -6.52 5.78
CA GLU A 50 1.05 -7.70 6.25
C GLU A 50 -0.30 -7.79 5.52
N VAL A 51 -0.63 -8.98 5.03
CA VAL A 51 -1.86 -9.23 4.28
C VAL A 51 -2.65 -10.31 5.02
N TYR A 52 -3.79 -9.91 5.56
CA TYR A 52 -4.68 -10.78 6.33
C TYR A 52 -5.83 -11.31 5.47
N PRO A 53 -6.43 -12.44 5.84
CA PRO A 53 -7.71 -12.86 5.28
C PRO A 53 -8.80 -11.77 5.41
N ALA A 54 -9.55 -11.48 4.35
CA ALA A 54 -10.67 -10.53 4.35
C ALA A 54 -11.63 -10.74 5.53
N GLY A 55 -11.97 -9.67 6.26
CA GLY A 55 -12.77 -9.76 7.49
C GLY A 55 -11.99 -10.02 8.77
N THR A 56 -10.65 -10.14 8.70
CA THR A 56 -9.81 -10.03 9.91
C THR A 56 -9.78 -8.60 10.41
N GLU A 57 -10.05 -8.41 11.70
CA GLU A 57 -9.94 -7.16 12.44
C GLU A 57 -8.98 -7.33 13.62
N LEU A 58 -8.36 -6.22 14.06
CA LEU A 58 -7.54 -6.16 15.27
C LEU A 58 -8.38 -5.56 16.40
N GLU A 59 -8.51 -6.31 17.49
CA GLU A 59 -9.26 -5.88 18.67
C GLU A 59 -8.35 -5.81 19.90
N PRO A 60 -8.53 -4.84 20.81
CA PRO A 60 -7.82 -4.82 22.08
C PRO A 60 -8.18 -6.04 22.93
N ASN A 61 -7.17 -6.72 23.47
CA ASN A 61 -7.28 -7.94 24.28
C ASN A 61 -6.57 -7.78 25.64
N GLY A 62 -6.99 -6.76 26.40
CA GLY A 62 -6.50 -6.50 27.74
C GLY A 62 -4.97 -6.36 27.80
N SER A 63 -4.34 -7.07 28.76
CA SER A 63 -2.89 -7.06 28.95
C SER A 63 -2.10 -7.83 27.88
N THR A 64 -2.76 -8.59 27.01
CA THR A 64 -2.12 -9.33 25.93
C THR A 64 -1.78 -8.42 24.73
N GLY A 65 -2.42 -7.25 24.64
CA GLY A 65 -2.29 -6.34 23.50
C GLY A 65 -3.38 -6.59 22.46
N GLY A 66 -3.07 -6.50 21.16
CA GLY A 66 -4.04 -6.75 20.08
C GLY A 66 -4.26 -8.24 19.81
N SER A 67 -5.49 -8.62 19.46
CA SER A 67 -5.85 -9.95 18.96
C SER A 67 -6.47 -9.87 17.57
N PHE A 68 -6.30 -10.94 16.78
CA PHE A 68 -6.96 -11.08 15.48
C PHE A 68 -8.34 -11.70 15.68
N VAL A 69 -9.38 -11.01 15.23
CA VAL A 69 -10.76 -11.50 15.22
C VAL A 69 -11.22 -11.63 13.79
N LYS A 70 -11.80 -12.78 13.44
CA LYS A 70 -12.27 -13.07 12.09
C LYS A 70 -13.79 -12.93 12.05
N HIS A 71 -14.26 -11.96 11.27
CA HIS A 71 -15.67 -11.74 10.99
C HIS A 71 -16.04 -12.26 9.59
N PRO A 72 -17.29 -12.73 9.37
CA PRO A 72 -17.80 -13.12 8.05
C PRO A 72 -18.16 -11.87 7.23
N LYS A 73 -17.15 -11.04 6.97
CA LYS A 73 -17.31 -9.74 6.31
C LYS A 73 -16.53 -9.74 5.00
N ASP A 74 -17.23 -9.38 3.93
CA ASP A 74 -16.60 -9.16 2.63
C ASP A 74 -15.79 -7.86 2.63
N ARG A 75 -14.83 -7.80 1.70
CA ARG A 75 -14.04 -6.59 1.46
C ARG A 75 -14.76 -5.69 0.46
N GLY A 76 -14.43 -4.40 0.51
CA GLY A 76 -14.91 -3.39 -0.43
C GLY A 76 -13.97 -2.20 -0.44
N TYR A 77 -14.36 -1.15 -1.17
CA TYR A 77 -13.62 0.11 -1.19
C TYR A 77 -13.54 0.74 0.20
N GLY A 78 -12.43 1.41 0.50
CA GLY A 78 -12.18 2.06 1.78
C GLY A 78 -11.34 3.32 1.64
N SER A 79 -11.31 4.13 2.70
CA SER A 79 -10.50 5.35 2.75
C SER A 79 -9.01 5.07 2.94
N THR A 80 -8.66 3.94 3.55
CA THR A 80 -7.27 3.57 3.81
C THR A 80 -6.56 3.19 2.52
N HIS A 81 -5.47 3.90 2.25
CA HIS A 81 -4.49 3.64 1.19
C HIS A 81 -3.13 4.13 1.68
N PHE A 82 -2.06 3.77 0.97
CA PHE A 82 -0.71 4.15 1.34
C PHE A 82 0.19 4.25 0.12
N ALA A 83 1.25 5.04 0.26
CA ALA A 83 2.33 5.11 -0.70
C ALA A 83 3.50 4.22 -0.28
N LEU A 84 4.08 3.50 -1.23
CA LEU A 84 5.18 2.57 -1.03
C LEU A 84 6.27 2.81 -2.06
N SER A 85 7.42 3.31 -1.60
CA SER A 85 8.63 3.36 -2.42
C SER A 85 9.17 1.95 -2.64
N VAL A 86 9.37 1.59 -3.90
CA VAL A 86 9.85 0.28 -4.33
C VAL A 86 11.12 0.39 -5.16
N ARG A 87 11.86 -0.72 -5.26
CA ARG A 87 13.04 -0.82 -6.16
C ARG A 87 12.65 -1.09 -7.62
N THR A 88 11.42 -1.49 -7.87
CA THR A 88 10.91 -1.89 -9.18
C THR A 88 10.60 -0.67 -10.05
N GLU A 89 11.04 -0.70 -11.31
CA GLU A 89 10.78 0.36 -12.29
C GLU A 89 9.31 0.42 -12.74
N ALA A 90 8.85 1.61 -13.15
CA ALA A 90 7.46 1.89 -13.52
C ALA A 90 6.86 0.88 -14.52
N LYS A 91 7.55 0.63 -15.64
CA LYS A 91 7.10 -0.34 -16.65
C LYS A 91 6.90 -1.74 -16.05
N LYS A 92 7.77 -2.14 -15.11
CA LYS A 92 7.68 -3.45 -14.48
C LYS A 92 6.52 -3.53 -13.49
N VAL A 93 6.21 -2.44 -12.79
CA VAL A 93 5.01 -2.33 -11.94
C VAL A 93 3.74 -2.60 -12.75
N GLU A 94 3.60 -1.95 -13.91
CA GLU A 94 2.43 -2.16 -14.80
C GLU A 94 2.32 -3.62 -15.28
N GLU A 95 3.44 -4.23 -15.67
CA GLU A 95 3.47 -5.65 -16.05
C GLU A 95 3.03 -6.56 -14.89
N ILE A 96 3.45 -6.27 -13.66
CA ILE A 96 3.07 -7.05 -12.47
C ILE A 96 1.57 -6.91 -12.21
N ALA A 97 1.03 -5.69 -12.18
CA ALA A 97 -0.39 -5.45 -11.97
C ALA A 97 -1.25 -6.11 -13.04
N LYS A 98 -0.84 -6.00 -14.31
CA LYS A 98 -1.52 -6.66 -15.44
C LYS A 98 -1.55 -8.18 -15.30
N ARG A 99 -0.43 -8.82 -14.94
CA ARG A 99 -0.39 -10.28 -14.69
C ARG A 99 -1.29 -10.69 -13.52
N ALA A 100 -1.40 -9.85 -12.50
CA ALA A 100 -2.27 -10.10 -11.36
C ALA A 100 -3.77 -9.95 -11.66
N GLY A 101 -4.11 -9.26 -12.77
CA GLY A 101 -5.48 -8.87 -13.13
C GLY A 101 -5.99 -7.68 -12.30
N TRP A 102 -5.09 -6.79 -11.89
CA TRP A 102 -5.39 -5.64 -11.04
C TRP A 102 -5.40 -4.34 -11.83
N ASN A 103 -6.31 -3.43 -11.47
CA ASN A 103 -6.36 -2.09 -12.05
C ASN A 103 -5.08 -1.33 -11.72
N CYS A 104 -4.54 -0.65 -12.72
CA CYS A 104 -3.26 0.05 -12.66
C CYS A 104 -3.38 1.39 -13.39
N PHE A 105 -3.02 2.49 -12.75
CA PHE A 105 -3.12 3.83 -13.34
C PHE A 105 -1.86 4.64 -13.03
N ASP A 106 -1.15 5.09 -14.07
CA ASP A 106 -0.09 6.08 -13.91
C ASP A 106 -0.71 7.47 -13.74
N CYS A 107 -0.43 8.12 -12.62
CA CYS A 107 -1.14 9.28 -12.12
C CYS A 107 -0.20 10.43 -11.81
N ASN A 108 -0.40 11.56 -12.49
CA ASN A 108 0.24 12.83 -12.14
C ASN A 108 -0.59 13.56 -11.06
N ARG A 109 0.00 13.80 -9.89
CA ARG A 109 -0.62 14.56 -8.78
C ARG A 109 -0.33 16.06 -8.82
N GLY A 110 0.47 16.52 -9.78
CA GLY A 110 1.01 17.86 -9.90
C GLY A 110 2.48 17.89 -9.48
N PRO A 111 2.80 17.86 -8.17
CA PRO A 111 4.18 17.96 -7.70
C PRO A 111 4.96 16.64 -7.74
N PHE A 112 4.28 15.50 -7.91
CA PHE A 112 4.88 14.18 -8.05
C PHE A 112 3.93 13.22 -8.78
N HIS A 113 4.46 12.12 -9.28
CA HIS A 113 3.72 11.02 -9.87
C HIS A 113 3.56 9.84 -8.90
N VAL A 114 2.52 9.04 -9.14
CA VAL A 114 2.28 7.76 -8.45
C VAL A 114 1.75 6.75 -9.47
N ILE A 115 2.03 5.47 -9.28
CA ILE A 115 1.30 4.40 -9.97
C ILE A 115 0.29 3.82 -8.98
N GLU A 116 -1.00 4.08 -9.22
CA GLU A 116 -2.07 3.45 -8.43
C GLU A 116 -2.20 1.99 -8.83
N VAL A 117 -1.92 1.05 -7.92
CA VAL A 117 -2.23 -0.36 -8.08
C VAL A 117 -3.34 -0.74 -7.13
N TRP A 118 -4.44 -1.27 -7.67
CA TRP A 118 -5.60 -1.67 -6.88
C TRP A 118 -5.54 -3.15 -6.53
N VAL A 119 -5.02 -3.47 -5.34
CA VAL A 119 -4.99 -4.84 -4.79
C VAL A 119 -6.39 -5.43 -4.81
N GLU A 120 -6.54 -6.52 -5.56
CA GLU A 120 -7.81 -7.19 -5.82
C GLU A 120 -8.93 -6.26 -6.32
N ASN A 121 -8.55 -5.16 -6.97
CA ASN A 121 -9.43 -4.12 -7.51
C ASN A 121 -10.23 -3.31 -6.47
N GLU A 122 -9.80 -3.30 -5.20
CA GLU A 122 -10.48 -2.58 -4.11
C GLU A 122 -9.54 -1.80 -3.17
N THR A 123 -8.29 -2.27 -3.05
CA THR A 123 -7.14 -1.75 -2.27
C THR A 123 -6.22 -0.83 -3.03
N MET A 124 -6.42 0.48 -3.06
CA MET A 124 -5.42 1.36 -3.67
C MET A 124 -4.11 1.34 -2.87
N VAL A 125 -3.02 1.04 -3.57
CA VAL A 125 -1.64 1.25 -3.12
C VAL A 125 -0.96 2.15 -4.14
N GLU A 126 -0.40 3.27 -3.69
CA GLU A 126 0.41 4.15 -4.52
C GLU A 126 1.83 3.61 -4.57
N ILE A 127 2.20 2.97 -5.69
CA ILE A 127 3.56 2.47 -5.90
C ILE A 127 4.42 3.62 -6.42
N LEU A 128 5.55 3.85 -5.76
CA LEU A 128 6.54 4.85 -6.14
C LEU A 128 7.81 4.14 -6.62
N PRO A 129 7.97 3.91 -7.94
CA PRO A 129 9.27 3.57 -8.53
C PRO A 129 10.35 4.59 -8.17
N PRO A 130 11.65 4.28 -8.35
CA PRO A 130 12.75 5.16 -7.91
C PRO A 130 12.61 6.64 -8.32
N ASP A 131 12.23 6.92 -9.57
CA ASP A 131 12.06 8.29 -10.06
C ASP A 131 10.88 9.00 -9.39
N TYR A 132 9.75 8.29 -9.19
CA TYR A 132 8.54 8.85 -8.56
C TYR A 132 8.75 9.05 -7.06
N ALA A 133 9.50 8.15 -6.41
CA ALA A 133 9.93 8.32 -5.03
C ALA A 133 10.83 9.56 -4.87
N ALA A 134 11.73 9.83 -5.82
CA ALA A 134 12.56 11.03 -5.80
C ALA A 134 11.74 12.32 -5.94
N GLU A 135 10.72 12.35 -6.80
CA GLU A 135 9.76 13.46 -6.89
C GLU A 135 9.00 13.65 -5.57
N TYR A 136 8.43 12.57 -5.03
CA TYR A 136 7.71 12.59 -3.76
C TYR A 136 8.57 13.15 -2.63
N LEU A 137 9.81 12.67 -2.48
CA LEU A 137 10.75 13.15 -1.47
C LEU A 137 11.15 14.61 -1.70
N THR A 138 11.31 15.02 -2.96
CA THR A 138 11.60 16.42 -3.30
C THR A 138 10.48 17.35 -2.89
N PHE A 139 9.22 16.93 -3.10
CA PHE A 139 8.04 17.67 -2.71
C PHE A 139 7.81 17.69 -1.19
N THR A 140 7.97 16.53 -0.53
CA THR A 140 7.68 16.34 0.91
C THR A 140 8.77 16.85 1.84
N ARG A 141 9.80 17.54 1.32
CA ARG A 141 10.72 18.31 2.15
C ARG A 141 9.95 19.30 3.04
N PRO A 142 10.26 19.41 4.34
CA PRO A 142 9.44 20.17 5.28
C PRO A 142 9.15 21.62 4.84
N ASP A 143 10.17 22.32 4.35
CA ASP A 143 10.07 23.70 3.88
C ASP A 143 9.13 23.86 2.67
N LYS A 144 9.10 22.87 1.79
CA LYS A 144 8.32 22.89 0.55
C LYS A 144 6.88 22.46 0.78
N VAL A 145 6.68 21.33 1.46
CA VAL A 145 5.34 20.75 1.62
C VAL A 145 4.46 21.64 2.48
N LEU A 146 4.99 22.22 3.56
CA LEU A 146 4.21 23.10 4.44
C LEU A 146 3.73 24.34 3.68
N ALA A 147 4.64 25.02 2.96
CA ALA A 147 4.29 26.18 2.13
C ALA A 147 3.26 25.82 1.04
N ALA A 148 3.41 24.66 0.39
CA ALA A 148 2.47 24.20 -0.63
C ALA A 148 1.08 23.89 -0.05
N MET A 149 1.01 23.26 1.13
CA MET A 149 -0.27 22.93 1.77
C MET A 149 -0.95 24.18 2.35
N GLU A 150 -0.20 25.14 2.88
CA GLU A 150 -0.74 26.43 3.33
C GLU A 150 -1.30 27.26 2.18
N GLY A 151 -0.66 27.20 1.00
CA GLY A 151 -1.11 27.89 -0.21
C GLY A 151 -2.25 27.19 -0.95
N ALA A 152 -2.57 25.93 -0.62
CA ALA A 152 -3.62 25.16 -1.28
C ALA A 152 -5.02 25.57 -0.76
N GLY A 153 -5.82 26.22 -1.62
CA GLY A 153 -7.19 26.58 -1.27
C GLY A 153 -8.10 25.36 -1.01
N ILE A 154 -9.05 25.49 -0.09
CA ILE A 154 -9.96 24.43 0.43
C ILE A 154 -10.83 23.76 -0.67
N GLY A 155 -10.91 24.33 -1.88
CA GLY A 155 -11.80 23.88 -2.97
C GLY A 155 -11.20 22.92 -4.01
N ALA A 156 -9.94 22.50 -3.89
CA ALA A 156 -9.25 21.70 -4.92
C ALA A 156 -9.55 20.18 -4.88
N GLY A 157 -10.56 19.76 -4.11
CA GLY A 157 -10.90 18.35 -3.94
C GLY A 157 -11.35 17.70 -5.26
N ARG A 158 -10.71 16.59 -5.64
CA ARG A 158 -11.20 15.71 -6.71
C ARG A 158 -12.36 14.89 -6.18
N HIS A 159 -13.55 15.49 -6.13
CA HIS A 159 -14.79 14.74 -5.94
C HIS A 159 -15.28 14.29 -7.32
N ALA A 160 -15.09 13.01 -7.65
CA ALA A 160 -15.84 12.39 -8.73
C ALA A 160 -17.26 12.04 -8.22
N ARG A 161 -18.25 12.22 -9.09
CA ARG A 161 -19.66 11.85 -8.86
C ARG A 161 -19.85 10.34 -9.00
#